data_AF-A0A848N3P1-F1
#
_entry.id   AF-A0A848N3P1-F1
#
_cell.length_a   1.000
_cell.length_b   1.000
_cell.length_c   1.000
_cell.angle_alpha   90.00
_cell.angle_beta   90.00
_cell.angle_gamma   90.00
#
_symmetry.space_group_name_H-M   'P 1'
#
loop_
_entity.id
_entity.type
_entity.pdbx_description
1 polymer ?
#
loop_
_entity_poly.entity_id
_entity_poly.type
_entity_poly.pdbx_seq_one_letter_code
_entity_poly.pdbx_strand_id
1 'polypeptide(L)'
;MKDSVLCFLELDFFKTLLKTNNTFAYRLMMFYADELHWSEQKMGSLVHLSVKERFVVNLLYLINHLGLDKENVLKAELTKTDLAAYVGTTYETIYRVI
;
A
#
# COMPACT_ATOMS: atom_id res chain seq x y z
N MET A 1 -3.13 -5.52 13.32
CA MET A 1 -2.18 -4.50 13.81
C MET A 1 -1.16 -5.17 14.69
N LYS A 2 0.14 -4.89 14.47
CA LYS A 2 1.23 -5.41 15.29
C LYS A 2 1.84 -4.30 16.14
N ASP A 3 2.47 -4.66 17.25
CA ASP A 3 3.24 -3.72 18.05
C ASP A 3 4.25 -2.98 17.17
N SER A 4 4.20 -1.66 17.21
CA SER A 4 4.92 -0.78 16.30
C SER A 4 5.51 0.39 17.07
N VAL A 5 6.72 0.81 16.70
CA VAL A 5 7.37 2.01 17.25
C VAL A 5 7.00 3.19 16.36
N LEU A 6 6.38 4.21 16.96
CA LEU A 6 6.00 5.43 16.26
C LEU A 6 7.02 6.54 16.55
N CYS A 7 7.54 7.16 15.49
CA CYS A 7 8.41 8.33 15.59
C CYS A 7 7.65 9.55 15.06
N PHE A 8 7.46 10.55 15.92
CA PHE A 8 6.83 11.80 15.55
C PHE A 8 7.88 12.84 15.13
N LEU A 9 7.63 13.51 14.02
CA LEU A 9 8.46 14.59 13.50
C LEU A 9 7.64 15.88 13.51
N GLU A 10 8.17 16.92 14.12
CA GLU A 10 7.55 18.24 14.06
C GLU A 10 7.52 18.75 12.62
N LEU A 11 6.39 19.33 12.23
CA LEU A 11 6.17 19.73 10.85
C LEU A 11 7.16 20.81 10.39
N ASP A 12 7.52 21.74 11.26
CA ASP A 12 8.46 22.81 10.93
C ASP A 12 9.89 22.30 10.81
N PHE A 13 10.27 21.31 11.62
CA PHE A 13 11.52 20.59 11.45
C PHE A 13 11.55 19.84 10.12
N PHE A 14 10.48 19.10 9.78
CA PHE A 14 10.37 18.37 8.52
C PHE A 14 10.45 19.29 7.29
N LYS A 15 9.75 20.44 7.32
CA LYS A 15 9.82 21.45 6.26
C LYS A 15 11.24 22.02 6.12
N THR A 16 11.93 22.24 7.24
CA THR A 16 13.33 22.71 7.22
C THR A 16 14.23 21.65 6.59
N LEU A 17 14.11 20.38 7.00
CA LEU A 17 14.85 19.26 6.44
C LEU A 17 14.69 19.16 4.91
N LEU A 18 13.47 19.33 4.39
CA LEU A 18 13.21 19.31 2.94
C LEU A 18 13.90 20.48 2.21
N LYS A 19 13.96 21.66 2.81
CA LYS A 19 14.62 22.84 2.21
C LYS A 19 16.15 22.74 2.25
N THR A 20 16.70 22.12 3.28
CA THR A 20 18.16 22.05 3.50
C THR A 20 18.80 20.78 2.92
N ASN A 21 18.03 19.72 2.74
CA ASN A 21 18.52 18.43 2.21
C ASN A 21 17.82 18.09 0.88
N ASN A 22 18.38 18.63 -0.21
CA ASN A 22 17.85 18.44 -1.55
C ASN A 22 17.81 16.97 -1.98
N THR A 23 18.77 16.14 -1.54
CA THR A 23 18.76 14.71 -1.84
C THR A 23 17.59 14.00 -1.19
N PHE A 24 17.29 14.32 0.07
CA PHE A 24 16.11 13.79 0.75
C PHE A 24 14.82 14.27 0.09
N ALA A 25 14.70 15.57 -0.20
CA ALA A 25 13.53 16.14 -0.85
C ALA A 25 13.25 15.53 -2.22
N TYR A 26 14.29 15.34 -3.05
CA TYR A 26 14.15 14.69 -4.35
C TYR A 26 13.71 13.24 -4.22
N ARG A 27 14.31 12.46 -3.30
CA ARG A 27 13.89 11.08 -3.06
C ARG A 27 12.45 10.99 -2.58
N LEU A 28 12.02 11.90 -1.71
CA LEU A 28 10.64 11.97 -1.25
C LEU A 28 9.68 12.32 -2.40
N MET A 29 10.08 13.25 -3.28
CA MET A 29 9.29 13.60 -4.47
C MET A 29 9.10 12.40 -5.41
N MET A 30 10.18 11.66 -5.69
CA MET A 30 10.10 10.45 -6.51
C MET A 30 9.22 9.39 -5.86
N PHE A 31 9.40 9.14 -4.56
CA PHE A 31 8.53 8.24 -3.79
C PHE A 31 7.05 8.66 -3.89
N TYR A 32 6.76 9.95 -3.71
CA TYR A 32 5.39 10.45 -3.81
C TYR A 32 4.80 10.31 -5.22
N ALA A 33 5.62 10.52 -6.27
CA ALA A 33 5.20 10.32 -7.65
C ALA A 33 4.83 8.85 -7.93
N ASP A 34 5.61 7.90 -7.42
CA ASP A 34 5.33 6.47 -7.54
C ASP A 34 4.02 6.09 -6.81
N GLU A 35 3.83 6.57 -5.58
CA GLU A 35 2.61 6.32 -4.80
C GLU A 35 1.36 6.95 -5.44
N LEU A 36 1.49 8.16 -6.00
CA LEU A 36 0.40 8.82 -6.73
C LEU A 36 0.03 8.04 -7.99
N HIS A 37 1.02 7.62 -8.78
CA HIS A 37 0.80 6.83 -9.98
C HIS A 37 0.10 5.50 -9.67
N TRP A 38 0.51 4.82 -8.59
CA TRP A 38 -0.17 3.64 -8.11
C TRP A 38 -1.63 3.92 -7.71
N SER A 39 -1.88 5.02 -6.99
CA SER A 39 -3.24 5.42 -6.59
C SER A 39 -4.15 5.63 -7.81
N GLU A 40 -3.65 6.27 -8.87
CA GLU A 40 -4.39 6.46 -10.13
C GLU A 40 -4.70 5.12 -10.83
N GLN A 41 -3.70 4.23 -10.93
CA GLN A 41 -3.90 2.88 -11.48
C GLN A 41 -4.94 2.10 -10.68
N LYS A 42 -4.89 2.19 -9.34
CA LYS A 42 -5.86 1.54 -8.46
C LYS A 42 -7.27 2.07 -8.69
N MET A 43 -7.44 3.39 -8.85
CA MET A 43 -8.73 3.98 -9.20
C MET A 43 -9.24 3.48 -10.55
N GLY A 44 -8.39 3.45 -11.58
CA GLY A 44 -8.75 2.91 -12.90
C GLY A 44 -9.14 1.43 -12.84
N SER A 45 -8.47 0.64 -11.99
CA SER A 45 -8.76 -0.80 -11.82
C SER A 45 -10.19 -1.07 -11.35
N LEU A 46 -10.80 -0.16 -10.59
CA LEU A 46 -12.17 -0.32 -10.10
C LEU A 46 -13.20 -0.34 -11.25
N VAL A 47 -12.90 0.35 -12.34
CA VAL A 47 -13.78 0.47 -13.52
C VAL A 47 -13.52 -0.65 -14.52
N HIS A 48 -12.25 -1.02 -14.72
CA HIS A 48 -11.86 -1.89 -15.84
C HIS A 48 -11.61 -3.35 -15.45
N LEU A 49 -11.30 -3.64 -14.18
CA LEU A 49 -10.96 -4.99 -13.73
C LEU A 49 -12.08 -5.63 -12.92
N SER A 50 -12.27 -6.93 -13.13
CA SER A 50 -13.11 -7.77 -12.28
C SER A 50 -12.54 -7.85 -10.86
N VAL A 51 -13.37 -8.26 -9.91
CA VAL A 51 -12.94 -8.36 -8.49
C VAL A 51 -11.77 -9.33 -8.32
N LYS A 52 -11.74 -10.42 -9.09
CA LYS A 52 -10.64 -11.41 -9.06
C LYS A 52 -9.32 -10.80 -9.55
N GLU A 53 -9.37 -10.06 -10.66
CA GLU A 53 -8.17 -9.37 -11.19
C GLU A 53 -7.69 -8.29 -10.22
N ARG A 54 -8.60 -7.50 -9.64
CA ARG A 54 -8.26 -6.50 -8.62
C ARG A 54 -7.61 -7.15 -7.39
N PHE A 55 -8.14 -8.29 -6.95
CA PHE A 55 -7.55 -9.05 -5.84
C PHE A 55 -6.10 -9.45 -6.15
N VAL A 56 -5.84 -10.02 -7.33
CA VAL A 56 -4.48 -10.43 -7.74
C VAL A 56 -3.52 -9.24 -7.82
N VAL A 57 -3.95 -8.13 -8.43
CA VAL A 57 -3.13 -6.90 -8.55
C VAL A 57 -2.79 -6.33 -7.17
N ASN A 58 -3.77 -6.25 -6.28
CA ASN A 58 -3.56 -5.74 -4.92
C ASN A 58 -2.71 -6.70 -4.07
N LEU A 59 -2.88 -8.02 -4.23
CA LEU A 59 -2.07 -9.02 -3.55
C LEU A 59 -0.61 -8.97 -4.00
N LEU A 60 -0.36 -8.87 -5.30
CA LEU A 60 0.98 -8.73 -5.84
C LEU A 60 1.67 -7.45 -5.34
N TYR A 61 0.94 -6.34 -5.28
CA TYR A 61 1.44 -5.11 -4.66
C TYR A 61 1.82 -5.35 -3.19
N LEU A 62 0.97 -5.99 -2.39
CA LEU A 62 1.30 -6.28 -0.99
C LEU A 62 2.55 -7.17 -0.86
N ILE A 63 2.71 -8.17 -1.74
CA ILE A 63 3.90 -9.03 -1.77
C ILE A 63 5.15 -8.21 -2.09
N ASN A 64 5.09 -7.32 -3.08
CA ASN A 64 6.23 -6.50 -3.48
C ASN A 64 6.65 -5.50 -2.38
N HIS A 65 5.70 -4.97 -1.61
CA HIS A 65 5.96 -3.94 -0.59
C HIS A 65 6.25 -4.51 0.80
N LEU A 66 5.59 -5.58 1.21
CA LEU A 66 5.73 -6.18 2.55
C LEU A 66 6.64 -7.42 2.55
N GLY A 67 6.80 -8.05 1.40
CA GLY A 67 7.60 -9.26 1.22
C GLY A 67 6.93 -10.53 1.75
N LEU A 68 7.58 -11.65 1.44
CA LEU A 68 7.24 -12.98 1.96
C LEU A 68 8.21 -13.40 3.05
N ASP A 69 7.76 -14.28 3.95
CA ASP A 69 8.60 -14.97 4.91
C ASP A 69 9.30 -16.20 4.30
N LYS A 70 9.97 -16.98 5.14
CA LYS A 70 10.74 -18.16 4.71
C LYS A 70 9.86 -19.29 4.17
N GLU A 71 8.58 -19.30 4.53
CA GLU A 71 7.59 -20.29 4.11
C GLU A 71 6.74 -19.77 2.93
N ASN A 72 7.16 -18.67 2.29
CA ASN A 72 6.43 -17.98 1.22
C ASN A 72 5.06 -17.43 1.65
N VAL A 73 4.88 -17.11 2.93
CA VAL A 73 3.67 -16.48 3.45
C VAL A 73 3.86 -14.96 3.48
N LEU A 74 2.83 -14.21 3.09
CA LEU A 74 2.84 -12.75 3.15
C LEU A 74 3.14 -12.30 4.58
N LYS A 75 4.10 -11.39 4.75
CA LYS A 75 4.50 -10.81 6.06
C LYS A 75 3.46 -9.84 6.64
N ALA A 76 2.18 -10.12 6.45
CA ALA A 76 1.07 -9.31 6.93
C ALA A 76 -0.05 -10.22 7.44
N GLU A 77 -0.58 -9.88 8.61
CA GLU A 77 -1.79 -10.50 9.15
C GLU A 77 -2.98 -9.65 8.71
N LEU A 78 -3.64 -10.09 7.63
CA LEU A 78 -4.80 -9.42 7.04
C LEU A 78 -6.03 -10.28 7.21
N THR A 79 -7.10 -9.70 7.75
CA THR A 79 -8.41 -10.35 7.75
C THR A 79 -9.03 -10.28 6.36
N LYS A 80 -10.02 -11.13 6.08
CA LYS A 80 -10.78 -11.05 4.82
C LYS A 80 -11.51 -9.71 4.69
N THR A 81 -11.89 -9.09 5.81
CA THR A 81 -12.50 -7.75 5.84
C THR A 81 -11.48 -6.67 5.45
N ASP A 82 -10.24 -6.76 5.93
CA ASP A 82 -9.15 -5.85 5.53
C ASP A 82 -8.88 -5.97 4.03
N LEU A 83 -8.83 -7.20 3.51
CA LEU A 83 -8.66 -7.46 2.07
C LEU A 83 -9.83 -6.92 1.25
N ALA A 84 -11.07 -7.09 1.73
CA ALA A 84 -12.26 -6.57 1.06
C ALA A 84 -12.22 -5.03 0.98
N ALA A 85 -11.91 -4.37 2.09
CA ALA A 85 -11.73 -2.93 2.14
C ALA A 85 -10.59 -2.46 1.22
N TYR A 86 -9.46 -3.18 1.22
CA TYR A 86 -8.30 -2.82 0.41
C TYR A 86 -8.55 -2.97 -1.10
N VAL A 87 -9.25 -4.03 -1.52
CA VAL A 87 -9.61 -4.32 -2.92
C VAL A 87 -10.81 -3.49 -3.40
N GLY A 88 -11.59 -2.90 -2.49
CA GLY A 88 -12.81 -2.15 -2.80
C GLY A 88 -13.97 -3.08 -3.16
N THR A 89 -14.27 -4.05 -2.29
CA THR A 89 -15.39 -4.99 -2.43
C THR A 89 -15.93 -5.42 -1.06
N THR A 90 -16.85 -6.39 -1.02
CA THR A 90 -17.42 -6.91 0.23
C THR A 90 -16.68 -8.14 0.75
N TYR A 91 -16.82 -8.41 2.05
CA TYR A 91 -16.28 -9.62 2.67
C TYR A 91 -16.75 -10.89 1.95
N GLU A 92 -18.03 -10.98 1.61
CA GLU A 92 -18.64 -12.15 0.95
C GLU A 92 -18.06 -12.34 -0.46
N THR A 93 -17.68 -11.25 -1.13
CA THR A 93 -17.09 -11.32 -2.46
C THR A 93 -15.66 -11.83 -2.37
N ILE A 94 -14.84 -11.31 -1.45
CA ILE A 94 -13.50 -11.87 -1.18
C ILE A 94 -13.57 -13.33 -0.77
N TYR A 95 -14.54 -13.69 0.09
CA TYR A 95 -14.75 -15.06 0.53
C TYR A 95 -15.06 -16.02 -0.63
N ARG A 96 -15.66 -15.55 -1.74
CA ARG A 96 -15.91 -16.38 -2.94
C ARG A 96 -14.71 -16.42 -3.90
N VAL A 97 -13.83 -15.42 -3.85
CA VAL A 97 -12.68 -15.30 -4.76
C VAL A 97 -11.50 -16.14 -4.27
N ILE A 98 -11.32 -16.24 -2.95
CA ILE A 98 -10.31 -17.07 -2.27
C ILE A 98 -10.87 -18.47 -2.05
#